data_AF-A0A931ZK37-F1
#
_entry.id   AF-A0A931ZK37-F1
#
_cell.length_a   1.000
_cell.length_b   1.000
_cell.length_c   1.000
_cell.angle_alpha   90.00
_cell.angle_beta   90.00
_cell.angle_gamma   90.00
#
_symmetry.space_group_name_H-M   'P 1'
#
loop_
_entity.id
_entity.type
_entity.pdbx_description
1 polymer ?
#
loop_
_entity_poly.entity_id
_entity_poly.type
_entity_poly.pdbx_seq_one_letter_code
_entity_poly.pdbx_strand_id
1 'polypeptide(L)'
;MKTLIFILIIASFIQTTILSVDLVLLILICRAYIRTDKNNLYLAFGFGILISYLDLRPVGNISIIYLILTELAQTLSKSRLAGNSLLIIPLSFVFLMINQIVNTLLSFDQLQLFPKIVVESLLSLPILYFLRLWEERFIVRKELKLKI
;
A
#
# COMPACT_ATOMS: atom_id res chain seq x y z
N MET A 1 -4.09 12.03 9.29
CA MET A 1 -4.70 10.69 9.53
C MET A 1 -6.14 10.61 9.02
N LYS A 2 -7.07 11.44 9.51
CA LYS A 2 -8.50 11.41 9.09
C LYS A 2 -8.69 11.55 7.57
N THR A 3 -7.96 12.48 6.97
CA THR A 3 -7.96 12.72 5.52
C THR A 3 -7.42 11.54 4.70
N LEU A 4 -6.42 10.81 5.20
CA LEU A 4 -5.89 9.63 4.52
C LEU A 4 -6.85 8.44 4.59
N ILE A 5 -7.54 8.26 5.72
CA ILE A 5 -8.59 7.25 5.85
C ILE A 5 -9.69 7.53 4.81
N PHE A 6 -10.10 8.79 4.66
CA PHE A 6 -11.07 9.17 3.65
C PHE A 6 -10.60 8.87 2.21
N ILE A 7 -9.34 9.19 1.89
CA ILE A 7 -8.74 8.85 0.58
C ILE A 7 -8.73 7.34 0.37
N LEU A 8 -8.36 6.54 1.38
CA LEU A 8 -8.35 5.09 1.29
C LEU A 8 -9.75 4.49 1.12
N ILE A 9 -10.78 5.07 1.75
CA ILE A 9 -12.17 4.67 1.54
C ILE A 9 -12.56 4.91 0.08
N ILE A 10 -12.31 6.10 -0.45
CA ILE A 10 -12.59 6.40 -1.87
C ILE A 10 -11.80 5.44 -2.78
N ALA A 11 -10.52 5.22 -2.50
CA ALA A 11 -9.68 4.31 -3.26
C ALA A 11 -10.22 2.88 -3.22
N SER A 12 -10.71 2.39 -2.07
CA SER A 12 -11.32 1.06 -1.98
C SER A 12 -12.57 0.93 -2.84
N PHE A 13 -13.44 1.94 -2.88
CA PHE A 13 -14.60 1.91 -3.76
C PHE A 13 -14.20 1.96 -5.24
N ILE A 14 -13.26 2.84 -5.61
CA ILE A 14 -12.77 2.94 -7.00
C ILE A 14 -12.14 1.62 -7.45
N GLN A 15 -11.34 0.99 -6.59
CA GLN A 15 -10.69 -0.28 -6.85
C GLN A 15 -11.69 -1.41 -7.10
N THR A 16 -12.76 -1.51 -6.30
CA THR A 16 -13.72 -2.62 -6.45
C THR A 16 -14.73 -2.38 -7.56
N THR A 17 -15.01 -1.12 -7.93
CA THR A 17 -16.08 -0.78 -8.89
C THR A 17 -15.62 -0.42 -10.29
N ILE A 18 -14.51 0.31 -10.44
CA ILE A 18 -14.12 0.96 -11.70
C ILE A 18 -12.78 0.43 -12.20
N LEU A 19 -11.79 0.37 -11.31
CA LEU A 19 -10.41 0.14 -11.67
C LEU A 19 -9.94 -1.16 -11.04
N SER A 20 -9.70 -2.20 -11.84
CA SER A 20 -9.19 -3.49 -11.36
C SER A 20 -7.71 -3.42 -10.94
N VAL A 21 -7.31 -2.42 -10.15
CA VAL A 21 -5.96 -2.17 -9.65
C VAL A 21 -5.96 -2.15 -8.13
N ASP A 22 -4.95 -2.78 -7.51
CA ASP A 22 -4.77 -2.83 -6.05
C ASP A 22 -4.30 -1.49 -5.44
N LEU A 23 -5.05 -0.41 -5.69
CA LEU A 23 -4.74 0.96 -5.26
C LEU A 23 -4.50 1.07 -3.75
N VAL A 24 -5.31 0.40 -2.95
CA VAL A 24 -5.23 0.50 -1.49
C VAL A 24 -3.92 -0.09 -0.98
N LEU A 25 -3.56 -1.29 -1.43
CA LEU A 25 -2.30 -1.93 -1.08
C LEU A 25 -1.11 -1.09 -1.53
N LEU A 26 -1.19 -0.54 -2.73
CA LEU A 26 -0.14 0.27 -3.34
C LEU A 26 0.09 1.58 -2.56
N ILE A 27 -0.97 2.26 -2.14
CA ILE A 27 -0.92 3.44 -1.24
C ILE A 27 -0.30 3.05 0.11
N LEU A 28 -0.69 1.91 0.68
CA LEU A 28 -0.17 1.43 1.97
C LEU A 28 1.33 1.11 1.90
N ILE A 29 1.79 0.45 0.83
CA ILE A 29 3.21 0.17 0.59
C ILE A 29 4.00 1.48 0.46
N CYS A 30 3.53 2.40 -0.39
CA CYS A 30 4.19 3.70 -0.58
C CYS A 30 4.29 4.48 0.73
N ARG A 31 3.23 4.45 1.53
CA ARG A 31 3.22 5.12 2.83
C ARG A 31 4.14 4.43 3.85
N ALA A 32 4.13 3.10 3.92
CA ALA A 32 5.04 2.33 4.77
C ALA A 32 6.52 2.60 4.40
N TYR A 33 6.76 2.93 3.13
CA TYR A 33 8.07 3.33 2.64
C TYR A 33 8.48 4.74 3.07
N ILE A 34 7.54 5.69 3.11
CA ILE A 34 7.82 7.08 3.54
C ILE A 34 7.94 7.19 5.06
N ARG A 35 7.04 6.53 5.80
CA ARG A 35 6.93 6.66 7.25
C ARG A 35 6.62 5.32 7.91
N THR A 36 7.52 4.88 8.78
CA THR A 36 7.37 3.66 9.58
C THR A 36 6.56 3.93 10.85
N ASP A 37 5.22 3.82 10.76
CA ASP A 37 4.32 3.95 11.91
C ASP A 37 3.49 2.67 12.10
N LYS A 38 3.22 2.29 13.36
CA LYS A 38 2.27 1.21 13.71
C LYS A 38 0.87 1.44 13.13
N ASN A 39 0.50 2.71 12.92
CA ASN A 39 -0.77 3.09 12.32
C ASN A 39 -0.97 2.55 10.90
N ASN A 40 0.11 2.30 10.14
CA ASN A 40 -0.02 1.71 8.81
C ASN A 40 -0.46 0.24 8.89
N LEU A 41 -0.08 -0.49 9.94
CA LEU A 41 -0.48 -1.88 10.13
C LEU A 41 -1.97 -1.99 10.48
N TYR A 42 -2.46 -1.10 11.35
CA TYR A 42 -3.89 -1.01 11.65
C TYR A 42 -4.71 -0.67 10.40
N LEU A 43 -4.20 0.23 9.55
CA LEU A 43 -4.85 0.58 8.29
C LEU A 43 -4.81 -0.58 7.30
N ALA A 44 -3.68 -1.27 7.17
CA ALA A 44 -3.58 -2.44 6.29
C ALA A 44 -4.57 -3.54 6.68
N PHE A 45 -4.68 -3.82 7.99
CA PHE A 45 -5.65 -4.78 8.49
C PHE A 45 -7.09 -4.34 8.24
N GLY A 46 -7.45 -3.11 8.65
CA GLY A 46 -8.80 -2.58 8.52
C GLY A 46 -9.27 -2.46 7.08
N PHE A 47 -8.42 -1.94 6.19
CA PHE A 47 -8.75 -1.83 4.77
C PHE A 47 -8.73 -3.18 4.05
N GLY A 48 -7.89 -4.13 4.49
CA GLY A 48 -7.97 -5.50 3.96
C GLY A 48 -9.31 -6.17 4.28
N ILE A 49 -9.87 -5.95 5.48
CA ILE A 49 -11.23 -6.41 5.82
C ILE A 49 -12.27 -5.72 4.94
N LEU A 50 -12.16 -4.40 4.79
CA LEU A 50 -13.09 -3.62 3.99
C LEU A 50 -13.09 -4.04 2.51
N ILE A 51 -11.93 -4.32 1.93
CA ILE A 51 -11.81 -4.85 0.57
C ILE A 51 -12.39 -6.25 0.48
N SER A 52 -12.07 -7.16 1.41
CA SER A 52 -12.70 -8.49 1.45
C SER A 52 -14.23 -8.39 1.44
N TYR A 53 -14.78 -7.45 2.21
CA TYR A 53 -16.21 -7.23 2.27
C TYR A 53 -16.77 -6.69 0.94
N LEU A 54 -16.11 -5.72 0.33
CA LEU A 54 -16.54 -5.13 -0.95
C LEU A 54 -16.44 -6.11 -2.13
N ASP A 55 -15.40 -6.96 -2.17
CA ASP A 55 -15.17 -7.96 -3.21
C ASP A 55 -15.90 -9.29 -2.96
N LEU A 56 -16.70 -9.38 -1.89
CA LEU A 56 -17.42 -10.59 -1.47
C LEU A 56 -16.49 -11.82 -1.30
N ARG A 57 -15.24 -11.58 -0.89
CA ARG A 57 -14.23 -12.61 -0.64
C ARG A 57 -14.21 -13.03 0.83
N PRO A 58 -13.69 -14.23 1.17
CA PRO A 58 -13.56 -14.67 2.55
C PRO A 58 -12.83 -13.62 3.40
N VAL A 59 -13.51 -13.12 4.43
CA VAL A 59 -12.98 -12.10 5.32
C VAL A 59 -11.80 -12.67 6.10
N GLY A 60 -10.68 -11.96 6.12
CA GLY A 60 -9.49 -12.32 6.92
C GLY A 60 -8.26 -12.68 6.09
N ASN A 61 -8.40 -13.38 4.98
CA ASN A 61 -7.23 -13.78 4.17
C ASN A 61 -6.54 -12.55 3.57
N ILE A 62 -7.31 -11.65 2.97
CA ILE A 62 -6.78 -10.43 2.34
C ILE A 62 -6.20 -9.49 3.41
N SER A 63 -6.82 -9.37 4.57
CA SER A 63 -6.30 -8.51 5.64
C SER A 63 -4.98 -9.01 6.22
N ILE A 64 -4.80 -10.32 6.33
CA ILE A 64 -3.52 -10.92 6.74
C ILE A 64 -2.45 -10.65 5.67
N ILE A 65 -2.77 -10.86 4.38
CA ILE A 65 -1.84 -10.61 3.28
C ILE A 65 -1.41 -9.13 3.26
N TYR A 66 -2.36 -8.21 3.38
CA TYR A 66 -2.09 -6.77 3.40
C TYR A 66 -1.21 -6.39 4.59
N LEU A 67 -1.46 -6.98 5.76
CA LEU A 67 -0.65 -6.75 6.96
C LEU A 67 0.79 -7.23 6.75
N ILE A 68 0.99 -8.45 6.25
CA ILE A 68 2.31 -9.03 5.99
C ILE A 68 3.08 -8.17 4.97
N LEU A 69 2.46 -7.82 3.83
CA LEU A 69 3.11 -7.01 2.80
C LEU A 69 3.47 -5.61 3.30
N THR A 70 2.59 -5.00 4.11
CA THR A 70 2.86 -3.68 4.70
C THR A 70 4.00 -3.75 5.73
N GLU A 71 4.07 -4.79 6.55
CA GLU A 71 5.19 -4.99 7.50
C GLU A 71 6.51 -5.23 6.76
N LEU A 72 6.50 -6.03 5.69
CA LEU A 72 7.68 -6.21 4.83
C LEU A 72 8.13 -4.88 4.20
N ALA A 73 7.19 -4.05 3.74
CA ALA A 73 7.48 -2.71 3.24
C ALA A 73 8.12 -1.83 4.33
N GLN A 74 7.63 -1.88 5.58
CA GLN A 74 8.18 -1.11 6.70
C GLN A 74 9.57 -1.57 7.13
N THR A 75 9.84 -2.87 7.09
CA THR A 75 11.17 -3.40 7.43
C THR A 75 12.19 -3.03 6.37
N LEU A 76 11.82 -3.13 5.08
CA LEU A 76 12.68 -2.72 3.97
C LEU A 76 12.91 -1.20 3.93
N SER A 77 11.96 -0.38 4.36
CA SER A 77 12.13 1.08 4.41
C SER A 77 13.11 1.56 5.47
N LYS A 78 13.47 0.71 6.45
CA LYS A 78 14.57 0.98 7.40
C LYS A 78 15.95 0.70 6.79
N SER A 79 16.02 0.02 5.66
CA SER A 79 17.28 -0.28 4.99
C SER A 79 17.83 0.95 4.25
N ARG A 80 19.14 0.97 3.97
CA ARG A 80 19.79 2.04 3.20
C ARG A 80 19.23 2.19 1.78
N LEU A 81 18.56 1.17 1.27
CA LEU A 81 17.89 1.17 -0.04
C LEU A 81 16.68 2.11 -0.06
N ALA A 82 16.15 2.53 1.09
CA ALA A 82 15.00 3.42 1.18
C ALA A 82 15.27 4.85 0.66
N GLY A 83 16.55 5.22 0.50
CA GLY A 83 16.95 6.55 0.04
C GLY A 83 16.66 6.82 -1.44
N ASN A 84 16.52 5.79 -2.28
CA ASN A 84 16.27 5.96 -3.71
C ASN A 84 14.79 5.76 -4.04
N SER A 85 14.10 6.84 -4.42
CA SER A 85 12.66 6.80 -4.75
C SER A 85 12.34 5.88 -5.93
N LEU A 86 13.29 5.64 -6.86
CA LEU A 86 13.08 4.74 -7.99
C LEU A 86 12.96 3.27 -7.57
N LEU A 87 13.48 2.89 -6.40
CA LEU A 87 13.40 1.51 -5.90
C LEU A 87 11.98 1.10 -5.48
N ILE A 88 11.03 2.05 -5.37
CA ILE A 88 9.63 1.71 -5.09
C ILE A 88 8.99 0.92 -6.23
N ILE A 89 9.42 1.12 -7.48
CA ILE A 89 8.88 0.41 -8.65
C ILE A 89 9.18 -1.09 -8.57
N PRO A 90 10.45 -1.54 -8.50
CA PRO A 90 10.74 -2.97 -8.40
C PRO A 90 10.22 -3.58 -7.10
N LEU A 91 10.17 -2.82 -6.00
CA LEU A 91 9.66 -3.30 -4.72
C LEU A 91 8.14 -3.52 -4.75
N SER A 92 7.38 -2.55 -5.28
CA SER A 92 5.94 -2.68 -5.48
C SER A 92 5.61 -3.79 -6.47
N PHE A 93 6.40 -3.95 -7.54
CA PHE A 93 6.26 -5.07 -8.47
C PHE A 93 6.34 -6.42 -7.74
N VAL A 94 7.36 -6.63 -6.90
CA VAL A 94 7.52 -7.87 -6.14
C VAL A 94 6.36 -8.09 -5.17
N PHE A 95 5.92 -7.05 -4.45
CA PHE A 95 4.81 -7.18 -3.50
C PHE A 95 3.47 -7.46 -4.17
N LEU A 96 3.18 -6.82 -5.30
CA LEU A 96 1.96 -7.06 -6.07
C LEU A 96 1.97 -8.45 -6.72
N MET A 97 3.12 -8.91 -7.22
CA MET A 97 3.32 -10.29 -7.66
C MET A 97 3.00 -11.29 -6.55
N ILE A 98 3.55 -11.09 -5.35
CA ILE A 98 3.28 -11.95 -4.20
C ILE A 98 1.79 -11.92 -3.83
N ASN A 99 1.19 -10.73 -3.75
CA ASN A 99 -0.25 -10.58 -3.47
C ASN A 99 -1.09 -11.40 -4.45
N GLN A 100 -0.81 -11.27 -5.75
CA GLN A 100 -1.59 -11.94 -6.78
C GLN A 100 -1.38 -13.45 -6.77
N ILE A 101 -0.15 -13.94 -6.60
CA ILE A 101 0.13 -15.38 -6.46
C ILE A 101 -0.63 -15.95 -5.27
N VAL A 102 -0.54 -15.33 -4.09
CA VAL A 102 -1.22 -15.83 -2.89
C VAL A 102 -2.74 -15.80 -3.07
N ASN A 103 -3.31 -14.73 -3.63
CA ASN A 103 -4.75 -14.66 -3.89
C ASN A 103 -5.21 -15.71 -4.90
N THR A 104 -4.46 -15.97 -5.96
CA THR A 104 -4.80 -17.02 -6.95
C THR A 104 -4.76 -18.41 -6.33
N LEU A 105 -3.81 -18.68 -5.43
CA LEU A 105 -3.73 -19.96 -4.71
C LEU A 105 -4.91 -20.17 -3.74
N LEU A 106 -5.39 -19.10 -3.10
CA LEU A 106 -6.46 -19.18 -2.10
C LEU A 106 -7.87 -19.13 -2.73
N SER A 107 -8.04 -18.40 -3.82
CA SER A 107 -9.35 -18.16 -4.45
C SER A 107 -9.54 -18.96 -5.75
N PHE A 108 -8.55 -19.75 -6.17
CA PHE A 108 -8.54 -20.49 -7.45
C PHE A 108 -8.82 -19.60 -8.67
N ASP A 109 -8.49 -18.31 -8.56
CA ASP A 109 -8.65 -17.32 -9.62
C ASP A 109 -7.58 -17.49 -10.73
N GLN A 110 -7.87 -16.97 -11.92
CA GLN A 110 -6.91 -16.95 -13.02
C GLN A 110 -5.73 -16.01 -12.73
N LEU A 111 -4.52 -16.51 -13.00
CA LEU A 111 -3.28 -15.77 -12.81
C LEU A 111 -3.03 -14.80 -13.97
N GLN A 112 -3.44 -13.54 -13.79
CA GLN A 112 -3.21 -12.46 -14.75
C GLN A 112 -2.08 -11.53 -14.30
N LEU A 113 -0.83 -11.95 -14.48
CA LEU A 113 0.32 -11.16 -14.05
C LEU A 113 0.60 -9.97 -14.98
N PHE A 114 0.57 -10.20 -16.30
CA PHE A 114 0.87 -9.20 -17.31
C PHE A 114 -0.39 -8.91 -18.15
N PRO A 115 -0.65 -7.65 -18.51
CA PRO A 115 0.16 -6.44 -18.28
C PRO A 115 -0.12 -5.72 -16.95
N LYS A 116 -1.12 -6.16 -16.18
CA LYS A 116 -1.67 -5.45 -15.01
C LYS A 116 -0.59 -5.04 -14.00
N ILE A 117 0.21 -5.98 -13.50
CA ILE A 117 1.17 -5.70 -12.41
C ILE A 117 2.25 -4.68 -12.83
N VAL A 118 2.62 -4.68 -14.11
CA VAL A 118 3.61 -3.70 -14.64
C VAL A 118 3.05 -2.29 -14.60
N VAL A 119 1.77 -2.12 -14.95
CA VAL A 119 1.12 -0.81 -14.89
C VAL A 119 0.99 -0.35 -13.44
N GLU A 120 0.60 -1.24 -12.54
CA GLU A 120 0.48 -0.93 -11.11
C GLU A 120 1.84 -0.54 -10.50
N SER A 121 2.91 -1.29 -10.80
CA SER A 121 4.24 -0.96 -10.28
C SER A 121 4.75 0.37 -10.80
N LEU A 122 4.46 0.74 -12.06
CA LEU A 122 4.79 2.06 -12.59
C LEU A 122 3.97 3.17 -11.91
N LEU A 123 2.70 2.92 -11.57
CA LEU A 123 1.84 3.85 -10.83
C LEU A 123 2.32 4.09 -9.39
N SER A 124 3.15 3.21 -8.82
CA SER A 124 3.72 3.41 -7.48
C SER A 124 4.58 4.66 -7.36
N LEU A 125 5.30 5.04 -8.41
CA LEU A 125 6.15 6.22 -8.40
C LEU A 125 5.33 7.53 -8.28
N PRO A 126 4.34 7.83 -9.16
CA PRO A 126 3.53 9.03 -9.00
C PRO A 126 2.76 9.03 -7.68
N ILE A 127 2.21 7.89 -7.25
CA ILE A 127 1.52 7.77 -5.95
C ILE A 127 2.46 8.11 -4.79
N LEU A 128 3.71 7.65 -4.82
CA LEU A 128 4.71 7.98 -3.81
C LEU A 128 5.00 9.49 -3.74
N TYR A 129 5.16 10.16 -4.88
CA TYR A 129 5.39 11.61 -4.88
C TYR A 129 4.17 12.39 -4.38
N PHE A 130 2.95 12.00 -4.79
CA PHE A 130 1.72 12.60 -4.26
C PHE A 130 1.61 12.44 -2.73
N LEU A 131 1.91 11.23 -2.22
CA LEU A 131 1.91 10.97 -0.78
C LEU A 131 2.98 11.77 -0.05
N ARG A 132 4.20 11.89 -0.59
CA ARG A 132 5.26 12.71 0.02
C ARG A 132 4.84 14.18 0.13
N LEU A 133 4.35 14.77 -0.95
CA LEU A 133 3.86 16.15 -0.96
C LEU A 133 2.71 16.36 0.03
N TRP A 134 1.83 15.38 0.15
CA TRP A 134 0.73 15.41 1.11
C TRP A 134 1.23 15.30 2.55
N GLU A 135 2.15 14.36 2.84
CA GLU A 135 2.70 14.20 4.18
C GLU A 135 3.47 15.44 4.64
N GLU A 136 4.23 16.09 3.74
CA GLU A 136 4.95 17.34 4.05
C GLU A 136 4.00 18.49 4.39
N ARG A 137 2.83 18.58 3.75
CA ARG A 137 1.87 19.67 3.97
C ARG A 137 0.97 19.46 5.18
N PHE A 138 0.55 18.23 5.45
CA PHE A 138 -0.49 17.95 6.44
C PHE A 138 0.04 17.38 7.76
N ILE A 139 1.34 17.08 7.85
CA ILE A 139 1.97 16.56 9.07
C ILE A 139 2.96 17.61 9.56
N VAL A 140 2.56 18.37 10.58
CA VAL A 140 3.43 19.31 11.28
C VAL A 140 4.63 18.53 11.82
N ARG A 141 5.82 18.73 11.23
CA ARG A 141 7.07 18.26 11.83
C ARG A 141 7.21 19.02 13.16
N LYS A 142 7.28 18.31 14.28
CA LYS A 142 7.73 18.93 15.53
C LYS A 142 9.11 19.52 15.23
N GLU A 143 9.20 20.84 15.23
CA GLU A 143 10.45 21.56 15.02
C GLU A 143 11.52 20.92 15.92
N LEU A 144 12.68 20.63 15.33
CA LEU A 144 13.85 20.16 16.06
C LEU A 144 14.14 21.21 17.15
N LYS A 145 13.76 20.91 18.39
CA LYS A 145 14.26 21.67 19.54
C LYS A 145 15.76 21.44 19.59
N LEU A 146 16.51 22.35 18.98
CA LEU A 146 17.93 22.49 19.26
C LEU A 146 18.04 22.75 20.76
N LYS A 147 18.47 21.72 21.50
CA LYS A 147 19.00 21.90 22.85
C LYS A 147 20.27 22.73 22.67
N ILE A 148 20.16 24.03 22.88
CA ILE A 148 21.30 24.90 23.19
C ILE A 148 21.62 24.68 24.67
#